data_AF-A0A1B2HQ06-F1
#
_entry.id   AF-A0A1B2HQ06-F1
#
_cell.length_a   1.000
_cell.length_b   1.000
_cell.length_c   1.000
_cell.angle_alpha   90.00
_cell.angle_beta   90.00
_cell.angle_gamma   90.00
#
_symmetry.space_group_name_H-M   'P 1'
#
loop_
_entity.id
_entity.type
_entity.pdbx_description
1 polymer ?
#
loop_
_entity_poly.entity_id
_entity_poly.type
_entity_poly.pdbx_seq_one_letter_code
_entity_poly.pdbx_strand_id
1 'polypeptide(L)'
;MSTRILPPLPTGLVDFGNRGFRTSNPVARALLERRAAAFLLGYNTLRRNGIEELANRLDGCPLDDLGFAYEGAAFAAAAHDLLRPGRGSPLLDAMFALAGDRYPHLMHVGAGWVGLVARPSLVLRKARLDPLLRWLTLDGAGFSRAFLRGKRWNARFTRAAWSAEPAHTVLHQGVGRAMWFMECADPAAIRRRIAEFPPQAHAELWSGVGLAVCYAGGADEALDDLPRSPAEPVASPGSGLRGGARRAGHVPAHTATGVRELAGVSVTEAVEWTVVAAHEVSAGDLDIAAYRQWQHLIRDRAARHV
;
A
#
# COMPACT_ATOMS: atom_id res chain seq x y z
N MET A 1 7.93 25.36 -0.70
CA MET A 1 7.44 25.45 -2.11
C MET A 1 5.92 25.34 -2.17
N SER A 2 5.22 26.22 -2.90
CA SER A 2 3.74 26.16 -3.02
C SER A 2 3.29 25.05 -3.97
N THR A 3 2.57 24.08 -3.43
CA THR A 3 2.03 22.87 -4.10
C THR A 3 0.55 23.02 -4.51
N ARG A 4 0.01 24.26 -4.46
CA ARG A 4 -1.41 24.58 -4.69
C ARG A 4 -1.93 24.35 -6.12
N ILE A 5 -1.08 23.86 -7.04
CA ILE A 5 -1.47 23.52 -8.42
C ILE A 5 -2.36 22.27 -8.46
N LEU A 6 -2.24 21.40 -7.45
CA LEU A 6 -3.08 20.20 -7.36
C LEU A 6 -4.47 20.55 -6.81
N PRO A 7 -5.55 19.92 -7.31
CA PRO A 7 -6.88 20.06 -6.72
C PRO A 7 -6.91 19.46 -5.30
N PRO A 8 -7.74 19.98 -4.39
CA PRO A 8 -7.98 19.32 -3.11
C PRO A 8 -8.68 17.97 -3.32
N LEU A 9 -8.38 17.00 -2.47
CA LEU A 9 -9.18 15.77 -2.40
C LEU A 9 -10.34 15.97 -1.41
N PRO A 10 -11.61 15.88 -1.84
CA PRO A 10 -12.75 16.06 -0.96
C PRO A 10 -12.94 14.86 -0.03
N THR A 11 -13.50 15.10 1.15
CA THR A 11 -13.78 14.08 2.18
C THR A 11 -14.71 12.98 1.68
N GLY A 12 -15.66 13.29 0.79
CA GLY A 12 -16.57 12.30 0.21
C GLY A 12 -15.89 11.20 -0.62
N LEU A 13 -14.60 11.34 -0.97
CA LEU A 13 -13.85 10.28 -1.67
C LEU A 13 -13.68 9.01 -0.85
N VAL A 14 -13.73 9.12 0.48
CA VAL A 14 -13.48 8.01 1.39
C VAL A 14 -14.72 7.57 2.16
N ASP A 15 -15.89 8.10 1.82
CA ASP A 15 -17.16 7.64 2.36
C ASP A 15 -17.61 6.36 1.64
N PHE A 16 -17.63 5.23 2.33
CA PHE A 16 -17.89 3.93 1.73
C PHE A 16 -19.31 3.83 1.19
N GLY A 17 -20.29 4.48 1.85
CA GLY A 17 -21.68 4.53 1.39
C GLY A 17 -21.81 5.25 0.05
N ASN A 18 -21.23 6.44 -0.06
CA ASN A 18 -21.21 7.24 -1.29
C ASN A 18 -20.48 6.53 -2.43
N ARG A 19 -19.44 5.75 -2.09
CA ARG A 19 -18.68 4.94 -3.05
C ARG A 19 -19.40 3.65 -3.45
N GLY A 20 -20.48 3.29 -2.76
CA GLY A 20 -21.23 2.05 -2.98
C GLY A 20 -20.43 0.80 -2.60
N PHE A 21 -19.50 0.95 -1.65
CA PHE A 21 -18.75 -0.13 -1.02
C PHE A 21 -19.60 -0.83 0.03
N ARG A 22 -19.13 -1.97 0.53
CA ARG A 22 -19.79 -2.67 1.64
C ARG A 22 -19.75 -1.80 2.90
N THR A 23 -20.83 -1.83 3.66
CA THR A 23 -20.98 -1.08 4.91
C THR A 23 -21.57 -1.91 6.05
N SER A 24 -21.65 -3.24 5.87
CA SER A 24 -22.31 -4.16 6.80
C SER A 24 -21.60 -4.31 8.15
N ASN A 25 -20.28 -4.06 8.22
CA ASN A 25 -19.52 -4.05 9.47
C ASN A 25 -19.21 -2.59 9.86
N PRO A 26 -19.94 -1.99 10.81
CA PRO A 26 -19.76 -0.58 11.17
C PRO A 26 -18.41 -0.31 11.86
N VAL A 27 -17.85 -1.27 12.61
CA VAL A 27 -16.56 -1.12 13.30
C VAL A 27 -15.43 -1.11 12.28
N ALA A 28 -15.39 -2.11 11.38
CA ALA A 28 -14.40 -2.16 10.31
C ALA A 28 -14.53 -0.97 9.37
N ARG A 29 -15.77 -0.55 9.06
CA ARG A 29 -16.03 0.65 8.24
C ARG A 29 -15.41 1.88 8.88
N ALA A 30 -15.73 2.17 10.14
CA ALA A 30 -15.21 3.36 10.82
C ALA A 30 -13.67 3.36 10.86
N LEU A 31 -13.06 2.19 11.08
CA LEU A 31 -11.61 2.03 11.05
C LEU A 31 -11.01 2.34 9.67
N LEU A 32 -11.55 1.74 8.61
CA LEU A 32 -11.01 1.86 7.26
C LEU A 32 -11.27 3.25 6.66
N GLU A 33 -12.45 3.84 6.92
CA GLU A 33 -12.76 5.22 6.56
C GLU A 33 -11.84 6.20 7.28
N ARG A 34 -11.49 5.97 8.56
CA ARG A 34 -10.53 6.81 9.30
C ARG A 34 -9.13 6.78 8.69
N ARG A 35 -8.62 5.60 8.31
CA ARG A 35 -7.31 5.45 7.65
C ARG A 35 -7.29 6.12 6.29
N ALA A 36 -8.37 5.95 5.52
CA ALA A 36 -8.54 6.64 4.24
C ALA A 36 -8.66 8.17 4.43
N ALA A 37 -9.29 8.65 5.50
CA ALA A 37 -9.33 10.06 5.86
C ALA A 37 -7.94 10.61 6.25
N ALA A 38 -7.12 9.83 6.95
CA ALA A 38 -5.72 10.19 7.25
C ALA A 38 -4.91 10.37 5.95
N PHE A 39 -5.10 9.48 4.96
CA PHE A 39 -4.53 9.67 3.61
C PHE A 39 -4.96 11.01 2.99
N LEU A 40 -6.26 11.35 3.02
CA LEU A 40 -6.73 12.66 2.51
C LEU A 40 -6.12 13.83 3.28
N LEU A 41 -5.99 13.71 4.61
CA LEU A 41 -5.39 14.72 5.48
C LEU A 41 -3.94 15.00 5.04
N GLY A 42 -3.13 13.95 4.87
CA GLY A 42 -1.73 14.10 4.46
C GLY A 42 -1.57 14.72 3.07
N TYR A 43 -2.34 14.25 2.09
CA TYR A 43 -2.38 14.83 0.75
C TYR A 43 -2.71 16.33 0.80
N ASN A 44 -3.81 16.67 1.45
CA ASN A 44 -4.30 18.05 1.53
C ASN A 44 -3.39 18.94 2.38
N THR A 45 -2.68 18.38 3.36
CA THR A 45 -1.70 19.13 4.16
C THR A 45 -0.48 19.50 3.34
N LEU A 46 0.15 18.53 2.67
CA LEU A 46 1.31 18.81 1.81
C LEU A 46 0.93 19.78 0.69
N ARG A 47 -0.23 19.57 0.02
CA ARG A 47 -0.71 20.43 -1.06
C ARG A 47 -0.98 21.88 -0.61
N ARG A 48 -1.41 22.11 0.64
CA ARG A 48 -1.81 23.46 1.11
C ARG A 48 -0.63 24.23 1.69
N ASN A 49 0.19 23.53 2.47
CA ASN A 49 1.18 24.15 3.36
C ASN A 49 2.63 23.87 2.92
N GLY A 50 2.85 22.89 2.04
CA GLY A 50 4.19 22.46 1.65
C GLY A 50 4.85 21.53 2.67
N ILE A 51 6.07 21.09 2.35
CA ILE A 51 6.78 20.06 3.11
C ILE A 51 7.29 20.53 4.48
N GLU A 52 7.71 21.80 4.57
CA GLU A 52 8.25 22.40 5.81
C GLU A 52 7.25 22.35 6.96
N GLU A 53 5.97 22.53 6.65
CA GLU A 53 4.87 22.54 7.62
C GLU A 53 4.22 21.16 7.82
N LEU A 54 4.62 20.15 7.05
CA LEU A 54 3.91 18.87 7.00
C LEU A 54 3.97 18.13 8.34
N ALA A 55 5.18 17.96 8.89
CA ALA A 55 5.38 17.23 10.14
C ALA A 55 4.62 17.87 11.30
N ASN A 56 4.77 19.19 11.48
CA ASN A 56 4.08 19.95 12.54
C ASN A 56 2.56 19.83 12.44
N ARG A 57 2.01 19.78 11.22
CA ARG A 57 0.56 19.67 11.00
C ARG A 57 0.03 18.25 11.15
N LEU A 58 0.89 17.25 11.05
CA LEU A 58 0.53 15.85 11.28
C LEU A 58 0.81 15.39 12.71
N ASP A 59 1.36 16.24 13.57
CA ASP A 59 1.73 15.91 14.96
C ASP A 59 0.54 15.39 15.79
N GLY A 60 -0.67 15.91 15.55
CA GLY A 60 -1.91 15.44 16.21
C GLY A 60 -2.54 14.20 15.57
N CYS A 61 -1.95 13.62 14.52
CA CYS A 61 -2.49 12.43 13.88
C CYS A 61 -2.16 11.19 14.73
N PRO A 62 -3.14 10.30 15.02
CA PRO A 62 -2.87 9.07 15.75
C PRO A 62 -1.75 8.25 15.10
N LEU A 63 -0.86 7.66 15.90
CA LEU A 63 0.32 6.92 15.40
C LEU A 63 -0.06 5.77 14.47
N ASP A 64 -1.18 5.09 14.73
CA ASP A 64 -1.72 4.01 13.88
C ASP A 64 -2.12 4.50 12.47
N ASP A 65 -2.48 5.78 12.35
CA ASP A 65 -3.00 6.37 11.12
C ASP A 65 -1.94 7.24 10.41
N LEU A 66 -0.88 7.66 11.12
CA LEU A 66 0.14 8.58 10.63
C LEU A 66 0.85 8.09 9.36
N GLY A 67 1.07 6.78 9.24
CA GLY A 67 1.62 6.18 8.02
C GLY A 67 0.75 6.44 6.78
N PHE A 68 -0.58 6.37 6.92
CA PHE A 68 -1.52 6.67 5.84
C PHE A 68 -1.50 8.17 5.48
N ALA A 69 -1.31 9.06 6.46
CA ALA A 69 -1.10 10.47 6.17
C ALA A 69 0.16 10.70 5.33
N TYR A 70 1.28 10.05 5.66
CA TYR A 70 2.48 10.12 4.83
C TYR A 70 2.33 9.44 3.46
N GLU A 71 1.49 8.41 3.33
CA GLU A 71 1.08 7.84 2.03
C GLU A 71 0.42 8.91 1.14
N GLY A 72 -0.58 9.62 1.68
CA GLY A 72 -1.27 10.69 0.95
C GLY A 72 -0.37 11.88 0.61
N ALA A 73 0.55 12.24 1.51
CA ALA A 73 1.55 13.27 1.24
C ALA A 73 2.51 12.84 0.11
N ALA A 74 2.97 11.58 0.10
CA ALA A 74 3.78 11.05 -1.00
C ALA A 74 3.03 11.09 -2.35
N PHE A 75 1.73 10.81 -2.35
CA PHE A 75 0.89 10.99 -3.54
C PHE A 75 0.88 12.45 -4.02
N ALA A 76 0.64 13.42 -3.13
CA ALA A 76 0.67 14.83 -3.48
C ALA A 76 2.04 15.25 -4.06
N ALA A 77 3.14 14.77 -3.48
CA ALA A 77 4.48 15.07 -3.98
C ALA A 77 4.72 14.49 -5.38
N ALA A 78 4.41 13.21 -5.58
CA ALA A 78 4.53 12.57 -6.89
C ALA A 78 3.66 13.27 -7.95
N ALA A 79 2.42 13.63 -7.61
CA ALA A 79 1.52 14.33 -8.53
C ALA A 79 2.05 15.73 -8.88
N HIS A 80 2.60 16.46 -7.90
CA HIS A 80 3.20 17.77 -8.12
C HIS A 80 4.38 17.71 -9.08
N ASP A 81 5.31 16.76 -8.88
CA ASP A 81 6.50 16.62 -9.71
C ASP A 81 6.15 16.22 -11.16
N LEU A 82 5.08 15.45 -11.35
CA LEU A 82 4.57 15.12 -12.68
C LEU A 82 4.02 16.35 -13.42
N LEU A 83 3.37 17.27 -12.73
CA LEU A 83 2.82 18.50 -13.33
C LEU A 83 3.87 19.59 -13.54
N ARG A 84 5.05 19.47 -12.90
CA ARG A 84 6.14 20.45 -13.00
C ARG A 84 7.49 19.82 -13.34
N PRO A 85 7.62 19.15 -14.50
CA PRO A 85 8.90 18.57 -14.89
C PRO A 85 9.99 19.65 -15.04
N GLY A 86 11.19 19.39 -14.53
CA GLY A 86 12.39 20.21 -14.80
C GLY A 86 12.54 21.50 -13.98
N ARG A 87 11.82 21.67 -12.87
CA ARG A 87 11.98 22.84 -11.98
C ARG A 87 12.38 22.42 -10.56
N GLY A 88 13.66 22.61 -10.22
CA GLY A 88 14.19 22.40 -8.86
C GLY A 88 14.35 20.93 -8.46
N SER A 89 14.69 20.69 -7.18
CA SER A 89 14.75 19.35 -6.60
C SER A 89 13.35 18.73 -6.53
N PRO A 90 13.15 17.46 -6.91
CA PRO A 90 11.84 16.81 -6.86
C PRO A 90 11.27 16.84 -5.43
N LEU A 91 10.01 17.24 -5.29
CA LEU A 91 9.33 17.27 -4.00
C LEU A 91 9.20 15.86 -3.41
N LEU A 92 9.06 14.84 -4.26
CA LEU A 92 9.00 13.45 -3.83
C LEU A 92 10.30 13.00 -3.18
N ASP A 93 11.46 13.39 -3.72
CA ASP A 93 12.76 13.08 -3.13
C ASP A 93 12.88 13.71 -1.73
N ALA A 94 12.44 14.97 -1.58
CA ALA A 94 12.40 15.65 -0.28
C ALA A 94 11.45 14.97 0.72
N MET A 95 10.30 14.45 0.25
CA MET A 95 9.40 13.65 1.06
C MET A 95 10.07 12.38 1.58
N PHE A 96 10.75 11.62 0.70
CA PHE A 96 11.47 10.41 1.11
C PHE A 96 12.60 10.72 2.09
N ALA A 97 13.29 11.85 1.94
CA ALA A 97 14.27 12.30 2.93
C ALA A 97 13.63 12.61 4.30
N LEU A 98 12.40 13.14 4.33
CA LEU A 98 11.69 13.49 5.56
C LEU A 98 11.16 12.26 6.33
N ALA A 99 10.61 11.27 5.62
CA ALA A 99 9.85 10.20 6.27
C ALA A 99 9.99 8.82 5.61
N GLY A 100 10.77 8.69 4.54
CA GLY A 100 10.95 7.44 3.79
C GLY A 100 11.50 6.30 4.63
N ASP A 101 12.37 6.61 5.60
CA ASP A 101 12.92 5.63 6.54
C ASP A 101 11.90 5.15 7.59
N ARG A 102 10.83 5.91 7.85
CA ARG A 102 9.77 5.56 8.82
C ARG A 102 8.60 4.85 8.16
N TYR A 103 8.20 5.30 6.96
CA TYR A 103 7.05 4.75 6.22
C TYR A 103 7.42 4.31 4.80
N PRO A 104 8.47 3.48 4.60
CA PRO A 104 9.01 3.16 3.29
C PRO A 104 7.95 2.54 2.36
N HIS A 105 7.24 1.52 2.83
CA HIS A 105 6.20 0.86 2.02
C HIS A 105 5.08 1.83 1.64
N LEU A 106 4.46 2.48 2.63
CA LEU A 106 3.34 3.39 2.41
C LEU A 106 3.73 4.59 1.54
N MET A 107 4.93 5.14 1.67
CA MET A 107 5.35 6.25 0.80
C MET A 107 5.58 5.82 -0.64
N HIS A 108 6.13 4.62 -0.89
CA HIS A 108 6.24 4.09 -2.27
C HIS A 108 4.86 3.79 -2.88
N VAL A 109 3.95 3.20 -2.11
CA VAL A 109 2.55 3.01 -2.52
C VAL A 109 1.89 4.35 -2.83
N GLY A 110 2.03 5.33 -1.94
CA GLY A 110 1.49 6.68 -2.09
C GLY A 110 1.98 7.36 -3.36
N ALA A 111 3.28 7.28 -3.65
CA ALA A 111 3.84 7.77 -4.91
C ALA A 111 3.20 7.09 -6.14
N GLY A 112 2.79 5.83 -6.03
CA GLY A 112 2.09 5.05 -7.06
C GLY A 112 0.67 5.51 -7.39
N TRP A 113 0.00 6.25 -6.51
CA TRP A 113 -1.40 6.70 -6.72
C TRP A 113 -1.58 7.58 -7.95
N VAL A 114 -0.54 8.26 -8.42
CA VAL A 114 -0.59 8.99 -9.71
C VAL A 114 -0.88 8.07 -10.90
N GLY A 115 -0.72 6.74 -10.74
CA GLY A 115 -1.12 5.72 -11.69
C GLY A 115 -2.61 5.71 -12.06
N LEU A 116 -3.44 6.47 -11.33
CA LEU A 116 -4.82 6.79 -11.69
C LEU A 116 -4.90 7.61 -12.99
N VAL A 117 -4.01 8.59 -13.17
CA VAL A 117 -4.04 9.60 -14.24
C VAL A 117 -2.82 9.56 -15.16
N ALA A 118 -1.75 8.86 -14.75
CA ALA A 118 -0.52 8.72 -15.52
C ALA A 118 -0.12 7.24 -15.68
N ARG A 119 0.81 6.97 -16.60
CA ARG A 119 1.43 5.65 -16.72
C ARG A 119 2.35 5.40 -15.51
N PRO A 120 2.24 4.26 -14.79
CA PRO A 120 3.07 3.99 -13.61
C PRO A 120 4.57 4.07 -13.87
N SER A 121 5.01 3.73 -15.09
CA SER A 121 6.41 3.84 -15.54
C SER A 121 6.98 5.26 -15.44
N LEU A 122 6.14 6.30 -15.38
CA LEU A 122 6.59 7.68 -15.29
C LEU A 122 7.17 8.00 -13.91
N VAL A 123 6.58 7.48 -12.82
CA VAL A 123 7.12 7.62 -11.46
C VAL A 123 8.43 6.86 -11.35
N LEU A 124 8.42 5.60 -11.81
CA LEU A 124 9.60 4.76 -11.79
C LEU A 124 10.78 5.45 -12.48
N ARG A 125 10.62 6.01 -13.68
CA ARG A 125 11.74 6.63 -14.41
C ARG A 125 12.25 7.96 -13.82
N LYS A 126 11.40 8.70 -13.11
CA LYS A 126 11.70 10.10 -12.73
C LYS A 126 12.08 10.30 -11.27
N ALA A 127 11.58 9.45 -10.38
CA ALA A 127 11.80 9.59 -8.94
C ALA A 127 13.03 8.81 -8.49
N ARG A 128 13.81 9.38 -7.55
CA ARG A 128 14.94 8.69 -6.92
C ARG A 128 14.41 7.88 -5.74
N LEU A 129 13.90 6.70 -6.04
CA LEU A 129 13.31 5.77 -5.08
C LEU A 129 14.30 4.68 -4.71
N ASP A 130 14.02 3.99 -3.59
CA ASP A 130 14.77 2.78 -3.23
C ASP A 130 14.72 1.77 -4.40
N PRO A 131 15.87 1.24 -4.85
CA PRO A 131 15.90 0.39 -6.04
C PRO A 131 15.01 -0.85 -5.95
N LEU A 132 14.88 -1.43 -4.75
CA LEU A 132 14.05 -2.62 -4.52
C LEU A 132 12.59 -2.23 -4.27
N LEU A 133 12.31 -1.23 -3.43
CA LEU A 133 10.94 -0.91 -3.02
C LEU A 133 10.17 -0.03 -4.02
N ARG A 134 10.85 0.58 -5.00
CA ARG A 134 10.19 1.40 -6.05
C ARG A 134 9.05 0.69 -6.78
N TRP A 135 9.07 -0.63 -6.86
CA TRP A 135 8.04 -1.42 -7.53
C TRP A 135 6.69 -1.40 -6.79
N LEU A 136 6.66 -1.04 -5.50
CA LEU A 136 5.42 -0.76 -4.75
C LEU A 136 4.61 0.41 -5.34
N THR A 137 5.21 1.25 -6.19
CA THR A 137 4.45 2.24 -6.97
C THR A 137 3.46 1.59 -7.94
N LEU A 138 3.73 0.35 -8.41
CA LEU A 138 2.81 -0.42 -9.22
C LEU A 138 1.62 -0.92 -8.38
N ASP A 139 1.88 -1.37 -7.16
CA ASP A 139 0.85 -1.72 -6.18
C ASP A 139 -0.05 -0.50 -5.91
N GLY A 140 0.52 0.67 -5.58
CA GLY A 140 -0.25 1.91 -5.39
C GLY A 140 -1.06 2.32 -6.63
N ALA A 141 -0.54 2.08 -7.84
CA ALA A 141 -1.30 2.30 -9.07
C ALA A 141 -2.48 1.32 -9.21
N GLY A 142 -2.32 0.06 -8.81
CA GLY A 142 -3.39 -0.93 -8.75
C GLY A 142 -4.47 -0.54 -7.75
N PHE A 143 -4.05 -0.18 -6.53
CA PHE A 143 -4.94 0.26 -5.46
C PHE A 143 -5.79 1.45 -5.90
N SER A 144 -5.15 2.54 -6.34
CA SER A 144 -5.85 3.76 -6.74
C SER A 144 -6.84 3.53 -7.88
N ARG A 145 -6.51 2.67 -8.85
CA ARG A 145 -7.42 2.33 -9.95
C ARG A 145 -8.65 1.55 -9.46
N ALA A 146 -8.46 0.53 -8.63
CA ALA A 146 -9.56 -0.26 -8.10
C ALA A 146 -10.45 0.55 -7.14
N PHE A 147 -9.81 1.30 -6.24
CA PHE A 147 -10.50 2.11 -5.24
C PHE A 147 -11.30 3.25 -5.90
N LEU A 148 -10.75 3.93 -6.92
CA LEU A 148 -11.38 5.14 -7.48
C LEU A 148 -12.23 4.93 -8.74
N ARG A 149 -11.96 3.94 -9.60
CA ARG A 149 -12.62 3.84 -10.92
C ARG A 149 -13.99 3.14 -10.92
N GLY A 150 -14.47 2.70 -9.76
CA GLY A 150 -15.85 2.25 -9.53
C GLY A 150 -16.22 0.92 -10.21
N LYS A 151 -17.47 0.48 -10.00
CA LYS A 151 -17.94 -0.90 -10.31
C LYS A 151 -17.75 -1.32 -11.77
N ARG A 152 -17.99 -0.42 -12.74
CA ARG A 152 -17.84 -0.73 -14.18
C ARG A 152 -16.38 -1.00 -14.57
N TRP A 153 -15.44 -0.24 -14.01
CA TRP A 153 -14.02 -0.47 -14.28
C TRP A 153 -13.57 -1.79 -13.64
N ASN A 154 -13.98 -2.05 -12.40
CA ASN A 154 -13.68 -3.32 -11.72
C ASN A 154 -14.17 -4.53 -12.53
N ALA A 155 -15.40 -4.49 -13.07
CA ALA A 155 -15.96 -5.57 -13.90
C ALA A 155 -15.29 -5.73 -15.28
N ARG A 156 -14.66 -4.69 -15.81
CA ARG A 156 -13.87 -4.78 -17.05
C ARG A 156 -12.47 -5.31 -16.75
N PHE A 157 -11.89 -4.90 -15.63
CA PHE A 157 -10.58 -5.33 -15.18
C PHE A 157 -10.58 -6.84 -14.88
N THR A 158 -11.61 -7.35 -14.20
CA THR A 158 -11.78 -8.80 -13.95
C THR A 158 -11.74 -9.64 -15.23
N ARG A 159 -12.36 -9.17 -16.33
CA ARG A 159 -12.52 -9.94 -17.58
C ARG A 159 -11.32 -9.89 -18.52
N ALA A 160 -10.43 -8.91 -18.39
CA ALA A 160 -9.46 -8.59 -19.46
C ALA A 160 -8.00 -8.46 -19.00
N ALA A 161 -7.68 -8.59 -17.71
CA ALA A 161 -6.45 -8.00 -17.16
C ALA A 161 -5.41 -8.96 -16.58
N TRP A 162 -5.63 -10.28 -16.59
CA TRP A 162 -4.57 -11.16 -16.08
C TRP A 162 -3.44 -11.32 -17.10
N SER A 163 -2.23 -11.00 -16.65
CA SER A 163 -0.98 -11.25 -17.35
C SER A 163 0.03 -11.70 -16.30
N ALA A 164 0.87 -12.68 -16.66
CA ALA A 164 1.96 -13.15 -15.81
C ALA A 164 3.16 -12.18 -15.78
N GLU A 165 3.11 -11.11 -16.57
CA GLU A 165 4.13 -10.05 -16.56
C GLU A 165 4.33 -9.49 -15.14
N PRO A 166 5.57 -9.46 -14.60
CA PRO A 166 5.84 -9.02 -13.24
C PRO A 166 5.23 -7.67 -12.86
N ALA A 167 5.19 -6.72 -13.79
CA ALA A 167 4.61 -5.40 -13.51
C ALA A 167 3.08 -5.46 -13.32
N HIS A 168 2.40 -6.38 -14.00
CA HIS A 168 0.97 -6.57 -13.87
C HIS A 168 0.64 -7.32 -12.57
N THR A 169 1.44 -8.32 -12.19
CA THR A 169 1.21 -9.08 -10.94
C THR A 169 1.32 -8.18 -9.71
N VAL A 170 2.35 -7.31 -9.62
CA VAL A 170 2.46 -6.32 -8.53
C VAL A 170 1.30 -5.32 -8.54
N LEU A 171 0.83 -4.91 -9.72
CA LEU A 171 -0.35 -4.06 -9.83
C LEU A 171 -1.61 -4.75 -9.26
N HIS A 172 -1.76 -6.06 -9.50
CA HIS A 172 -2.88 -6.84 -8.97
C HIS A 172 -2.84 -6.99 -7.44
N GLN A 173 -1.67 -6.96 -6.81
CA GLN A 173 -1.57 -6.89 -5.34
C GLN A 173 -2.26 -5.63 -4.80
N GLY A 174 -2.05 -4.49 -5.44
CA GLY A 174 -2.75 -3.25 -5.09
C GLY A 174 -4.27 -3.35 -5.24
N VAL A 175 -4.74 -4.11 -6.24
CA VAL A 175 -6.18 -4.38 -6.43
C VAL A 175 -6.72 -5.24 -5.29
N GLY A 176 -5.98 -6.26 -4.86
CA GLY A 176 -6.30 -7.07 -3.68
C GLY A 176 -6.39 -6.23 -2.41
N ARG A 177 -5.40 -5.35 -2.18
CA ARG A 177 -5.44 -4.37 -1.07
C ARG A 177 -6.68 -3.49 -1.13
N ALA A 178 -7.06 -2.99 -2.30
CA ALA A 178 -8.25 -2.16 -2.44
C ALA A 178 -9.54 -2.94 -2.14
N MET A 179 -9.61 -4.24 -2.44
CA MET A 179 -10.78 -5.08 -2.10
C MET A 179 -11.03 -5.13 -0.60
N TRP A 180 -9.99 -5.12 0.23
CA TRP A 180 -10.13 -5.04 1.68
C TRP A 180 -10.96 -3.83 2.12
N PHE A 181 -10.74 -2.68 1.50
CA PHE A 181 -11.52 -1.47 1.76
C PHE A 181 -12.91 -1.54 1.11
N MET A 182 -12.99 -1.95 -0.16
CA MET A 182 -14.26 -2.00 -0.90
C MET A 182 -15.28 -2.98 -0.30
N GLU A 183 -14.80 -4.09 0.25
CA GLU A 183 -15.61 -5.10 0.93
C GLU A 183 -15.52 -4.96 2.45
N CYS A 184 -15.04 -3.82 2.98
CA CYS A 184 -15.11 -3.47 4.40
C CYS A 184 -14.59 -4.57 5.35
N ALA A 185 -13.43 -5.14 5.02
CA ALA A 185 -12.79 -6.22 5.77
C ALA A 185 -13.66 -7.48 5.96
N ASP A 186 -14.64 -7.74 5.08
CA ASP A 186 -15.47 -8.96 5.09
C ASP A 186 -14.79 -10.09 4.29
N PRO A 187 -14.21 -11.12 4.95
CA PRO A 187 -13.43 -12.16 4.27
C PRO A 187 -14.27 -13.01 3.31
N ALA A 188 -15.52 -13.29 3.68
CA ALA A 188 -16.43 -14.05 2.84
C ALA A 188 -16.79 -13.27 1.56
N ALA A 189 -17.00 -11.96 1.67
CA ALA A 189 -17.23 -11.11 0.51
C ALA A 189 -16.00 -10.99 -0.39
N ILE A 190 -14.81 -10.83 0.20
CA ILE A 190 -13.55 -10.79 -0.53
C ILE A 190 -13.30 -12.10 -1.27
N ARG A 191 -13.53 -13.25 -0.61
CA ARG A 191 -13.42 -14.58 -1.24
C ARG A 191 -14.34 -14.71 -2.45
N ARG A 192 -15.61 -14.31 -2.33
CA ARG A 192 -16.55 -14.29 -3.46
C ARG A 192 -16.08 -13.37 -4.58
N ARG A 193 -15.56 -12.19 -4.25
CA ARG A 193 -15.03 -11.22 -5.22
C ARG A 193 -13.81 -11.78 -5.96
N ILE A 194 -12.86 -12.38 -5.26
CA ILE A 194 -11.66 -12.97 -5.86
C ILE A 194 -12.02 -14.15 -6.76
N ALA A 195 -13.04 -14.95 -6.41
CA ALA A 195 -13.52 -16.04 -7.24
C ALA A 195 -14.07 -15.59 -8.61
N GLU A 196 -14.42 -14.30 -8.79
CA GLU A 196 -14.82 -13.72 -10.08
C GLU A 196 -13.62 -13.44 -11.02
N PHE A 197 -12.39 -13.49 -10.51
CA PHE A 197 -11.16 -13.32 -11.30
C PHE A 197 -10.65 -14.66 -11.84
N PRO A 198 -9.86 -14.65 -12.94
CA PRO A 198 -9.17 -15.83 -13.41
C PRO A 198 -8.32 -16.48 -12.29
N PRO A 199 -8.25 -17.82 -12.17
CA PRO A 199 -7.52 -18.50 -11.09
C PRO A 199 -6.06 -18.05 -10.92
N GLN A 200 -5.41 -17.69 -12.02
CA GLN A 200 -4.02 -17.24 -12.02
C GLN A 200 -3.85 -15.91 -11.25
N ALA A 201 -4.90 -15.10 -11.12
CA ALA A 201 -4.87 -13.84 -10.39
C ALA A 201 -5.00 -13.97 -8.88
N HIS A 202 -5.52 -15.11 -8.40
CA HIS A 202 -5.94 -15.26 -7.02
C HIS A 202 -4.77 -15.09 -6.05
N ALA A 203 -3.60 -15.63 -6.38
CA ALA A 203 -2.40 -15.54 -5.54
C ALA A 203 -2.00 -14.08 -5.25
N GLU A 204 -1.98 -13.22 -6.27
CA GLU A 204 -1.59 -11.81 -6.09
C GLU A 204 -2.69 -10.99 -5.41
N LEU A 205 -3.95 -11.28 -5.69
CA LEU A 205 -5.08 -10.63 -5.00
C LEU A 205 -5.07 -10.97 -3.50
N TRP A 206 -4.86 -12.25 -3.14
CA TRP A 206 -4.75 -12.67 -1.75
C TRP A 206 -3.50 -12.12 -1.07
N SER A 207 -2.38 -12.02 -1.79
CA SER A 207 -1.19 -11.32 -1.31
C SER A 207 -1.53 -9.89 -0.91
N GLY A 208 -2.22 -9.15 -1.78
CA GLY A 208 -2.71 -7.80 -1.48
C GLY A 208 -3.66 -7.75 -0.28
N VAL A 209 -4.58 -8.70 -0.15
CA VAL A 209 -5.47 -8.80 1.02
C VAL A 209 -4.66 -8.99 2.31
N GLY A 210 -3.66 -9.87 2.32
CA GLY A 210 -2.80 -10.09 3.49
C GLY A 210 -2.02 -8.83 3.89
N LEU A 211 -1.54 -8.06 2.92
CA LEU A 211 -0.94 -6.74 3.17
C LEU A 211 -1.93 -5.77 3.81
N ALA A 212 -3.17 -5.73 3.32
CA ALA A 212 -4.20 -4.87 3.90
C ALA A 212 -4.60 -5.30 5.32
N VAL A 213 -4.65 -6.60 5.63
CA VAL A 213 -4.83 -7.08 7.01
C VAL A 213 -3.74 -6.52 7.92
N CYS A 214 -2.47 -6.67 7.53
CA CYS A 214 -1.34 -6.24 8.36
C CYS A 214 -1.24 -4.72 8.50
N TYR A 215 -1.53 -3.96 7.44
CA TYR A 215 -1.42 -2.49 7.47
C TYR A 215 -2.69 -1.79 7.93
N ALA A 216 -3.84 -2.23 7.42
CA ALA A 216 -5.14 -1.58 7.56
C ALA A 216 -6.06 -2.23 8.62
N GLY A 217 -5.74 -3.42 9.14
CA GLY A 217 -6.50 -4.08 10.21
C GLY A 217 -8.00 -4.28 9.86
N GLY A 218 -8.83 -4.44 10.90
CA GLY A 218 -10.29 -4.56 10.75
C GLY A 218 -10.80 -6.00 10.60
N ALA A 219 -9.94 -6.99 10.85
CA ALA A 219 -10.23 -8.41 10.70
C ALA A 219 -10.47 -9.15 12.02
N ASP A 220 -10.69 -8.44 13.12
CA ASP A 220 -10.43 -8.89 14.51
C ASP A 220 -11.09 -10.22 14.92
N GLU A 221 -12.07 -10.74 14.18
CA GLU A 221 -12.76 -12.02 14.46
C GLU A 221 -12.88 -12.97 13.25
N ALA A 222 -12.34 -12.62 12.07
CA ALA A 222 -12.66 -13.32 10.81
C ALA A 222 -11.45 -13.79 9.99
N LEU A 223 -10.25 -13.80 10.58
CA LEU A 223 -9.03 -14.21 9.87
C LEU A 223 -8.97 -15.71 9.55
N ASP A 224 -9.71 -16.55 10.29
CA ASP A 224 -9.83 -17.99 10.02
C ASP A 224 -10.41 -18.31 8.64
N ASP A 225 -11.26 -17.42 8.14
CA ASP A 225 -11.91 -17.51 6.83
C ASP A 225 -11.03 -16.96 5.69
N LEU A 226 -9.80 -16.52 5.95
CA LEU A 226 -8.84 -16.22 4.89
C LEU A 226 -8.12 -17.51 4.50
N PRO A 227 -7.91 -17.78 3.20
CA PRO A 227 -7.09 -18.91 2.83
C PRO A 227 -5.71 -18.74 3.47
N ARG A 228 -5.31 -19.74 4.27
CA ARG A 228 -3.92 -20.01 4.65
C ARG A 228 -3.14 -20.48 3.42
N SER A 229 -3.17 -19.69 2.37
CA SER A 229 -2.15 -19.74 1.35
C SER A 229 -0.92 -19.08 1.97
N PRO A 230 0.31 -19.31 1.48
CA PRO A 230 1.40 -18.37 1.69
C PRO A 230 1.07 -17.04 0.95
N ALA A 231 -0.06 -16.41 1.35
CA ALA A 231 -0.27 -14.99 1.23
C ALA A 231 0.98 -14.34 1.80
N GLU A 232 1.47 -13.28 1.15
CA GLU A 232 2.64 -12.57 1.62
C GLU A 232 2.54 -12.39 3.13
N PRO A 233 3.33 -13.17 3.87
CA PRO A 233 3.46 -13.00 5.29
C PRO A 233 4.28 -11.74 5.29
N VAL A 234 3.55 -10.63 5.38
CA VAL A 234 4.15 -9.44 5.93
C VAL A 234 5.26 -8.99 4.97
N ALA A 235 4.91 -8.42 3.80
CA ALA A 235 5.72 -7.29 3.36
C ALA A 235 5.53 -6.27 4.49
N SER A 236 6.49 -6.33 5.40
CA SER A 236 6.35 -5.95 6.78
C SER A 236 5.75 -4.56 6.94
N PRO A 237 5.07 -4.26 8.07
CA PRO A 237 4.91 -2.93 8.68
C PRO A 237 6.24 -2.17 8.90
N GLY A 238 7.20 -2.41 8.04
CA GLY A 238 8.64 -2.46 8.28
C GLY A 238 9.41 -3.03 7.08
N SER A 239 8.79 -3.30 5.91
CA SER A 239 9.51 -3.69 4.68
C SER A 239 10.34 -2.55 4.07
N GLY A 240 10.70 -1.54 4.85
CA GLY A 240 12.03 -1.00 4.71
C GLY A 240 12.74 -1.19 6.04
N LEU A 241 13.45 -2.30 6.20
CA LEU A 241 14.47 -2.40 7.22
C LEU A 241 15.78 -2.81 6.52
N ARG A 242 16.88 -2.06 6.59
CA ARG A 242 17.34 -1.01 7.52
C ARG A 242 16.30 0.02 7.97
N GLY A 243 15.86 -0.04 9.23
CA GLY A 243 15.11 1.07 9.87
C GLY A 243 13.63 0.95 10.20
N GLY A 244 12.74 1.05 9.21
CA GLY A 244 11.27 1.11 9.25
C GLY A 244 10.59 0.93 10.60
N ALA A 245 10.30 -0.32 11.00
CA ALA A 245 9.62 -0.61 12.26
C ALA A 245 10.44 -0.20 13.50
N ARG A 246 11.77 -0.36 13.49
CA ARG A 246 12.66 0.08 14.59
C ARG A 246 12.81 1.61 14.67
N ARG A 247 12.67 2.32 13.54
CA ARG A 247 12.83 3.78 13.43
C ARG A 247 11.51 4.56 13.50
N ALA A 248 10.39 3.93 13.16
CA ALA A 248 9.05 4.46 13.42
C ALA A 248 8.70 4.37 14.92
N GLY A 249 9.32 3.44 15.65
CA GLY A 249 9.16 3.30 17.10
C GLY A 249 7.76 2.83 17.54
N HIS A 250 6.89 2.48 16.58
CA HIS A 250 5.51 2.12 16.82
C HIS A 250 5.06 1.00 15.86
N VAL A 251 4.44 -0.04 16.42
CA VAL A 251 3.83 -1.14 15.67
C VAL A 251 2.38 -1.24 16.16
N PRO A 252 1.38 -0.99 15.29
CA PRO A 252 -0.01 -1.08 15.70
C PRO A 252 -0.40 -2.48 16.20
N ALA A 253 -1.37 -2.58 17.11
CA ALA A 253 -1.80 -3.87 17.67
C ALA A 253 -2.45 -4.79 16.62
N HIS A 254 -3.26 -4.24 15.72
CA HIS A 254 -3.88 -4.99 14.61
C HIS A 254 -2.82 -5.57 13.67
N THR A 255 -1.70 -4.86 13.53
CA THR A 255 -0.58 -5.28 12.73
C THR A 255 0.06 -6.53 13.32
N ALA A 256 0.38 -6.52 14.62
CA ALA A 256 0.96 -7.68 15.29
C ALA A 256 0.03 -8.91 15.24
N THR A 257 -1.28 -8.68 15.39
CA THR A 257 -2.30 -9.72 15.22
C THR A 257 -2.29 -10.28 13.81
N GLY A 258 -2.37 -9.43 12.78
CA GLY A 258 -2.37 -9.86 11.38
C GLY A 258 -1.12 -10.63 10.98
N VAL A 259 0.06 -10.19 11.44
CA VAL A 259 1.32 -10.93 11.24
C VAL A 259 1.25 -12.32 11.87
N ARG A 260 0.82 -12.40 13.13
CA ARG A 260 0.73 -13.68 13.85
C ARG A 260 -0.25 -14.64 13.19
N GLU A 261 -1.45 -14.18 12.83
CA GLU A 261 -2.48 -15.05 12.24
C GLU A 261 -2.12 -15.52 10.83
N LEU A 262 -1.47 -14.68 10.01
CA LEU A 262 -1.14 -15.01 8.62
C LEU A 262 0.20 -15.72 8.45
N ALA A 263 1.18 -15.43 9.32
CA ALA A 263 2.55 -15.91 9.19
C ALA A 263 3.01 -16.85 10.32
N GLY A 264 2.25 -16.97 11.40
CA GLY A 264 2.59 -17.79 12.56
C GLY A 264 3.75 -17.27 13.41
N VAL A 265 4.25 -16.05 13.14
CA VAL A 265 5.47 -15.52 13.76
C VAL A 265 5.28 -14.14 14.39
N SER A 266 6.30 -13.64 15.08
CA SER A 266 6.32 -12.28 15.61
C SER A 266 6.56 -11.23 14.50
N VAL A 267 6.20 -9.97 14.76
CA VAL A 267 6.53 -8.85 13.84
C VAL A 267 8.03 -8.72 13.64
N THR A 268 8.82 -8.92 14.69
CA THR A 268 10.28 -8.83 14.63
C THR A 268 10.88 -9.88 13.70
N GLU A 269 10.39 -11.10 13.76
CA GLU A 269 10.83 -12.20 12.90
C GLU A 269 10.38 -12.00 11.45
N ALA A 270 9.14 -11.56 11.23
CA ALA A 270 8.66 -11.24 9.90
C ALA A 270 9.45 -10.08 9.26
N VAL A 271 9.81 -9.06 10.05
CA VAL A 271 10.76 -8.02 9.63
C VAL A 271 12.09 -8.64 9.21
N GLU A 272 12.67 -9.52 10.03
CA GLU A 272 13.96 -10.15 9.75
C GLU A 272 13.95 -10.91 8.42
N TRP A 273 12.88 -11.65 8.12
CA TRP A 273 12.72 -12.31 6.82
C TRP A 273 12.82 -11.34 5.65
N THR A 274 12.24 -10.15 5.76
CA THR A 274 12.34 -9.13 4.71
C THR A 274 13.76 -8.60 4.52
N VAL A 275 14.52 -8.46 5.62
CA VAL A 275 15.92 -7.99 5.60
C VAL A 275 16.83 -9.04 4.97
N VAL A 276 16.70 -10.30 5.40
CA VAL A 276 17.50 -11.42 4.88
C VAL A 276 17.22 -11.61 3.39
N ALA A 277 15.94 -11.64 2.99
CA ALA A 277 15.57 -11.72 1.58
C ALA A 277 16.12 -10.56 0.76
N ALA A 278 16.13 -9.33 1.31
CA ALA A 278 16.68 -8.17 0.61
C ALA A 278 18.18 -8.30 0.38
N HIS A 279 18.92 -8.82 1.38
CA HIS A 279 20.35 -9.09 1.25
C HIS A 279 20.63 -10.15 0.17
N GLU A 280 19.81 -11.21 0.10
CA GLU A 280 19.94 -12.27 -0.90
C GLU A 280 19.75 -11.77 -2.34
N VAL A 281 18.77 -10.90 -2.59
CA VAL A 281 18.53 -10.36 -3.94
C VAL A 281 19.47 -9.22 -4.32
N SER A 282 20.13 -8.59 -3.34
CA SER A 282 21.07 -7.49 -3.57
C SER A 282 22.37 -7.92 -4.27
N ALA A 283 22.59 -9.23 -4.44
CA ALA A 283 23.72 -9.77 -5.19
C ALA A 283 23.61 -9.59 -6.72
N GLY A 284 22.42 -9.24 -7.24
CA GLY A 284 22.17 -9.03 -8.67
C GLY A 284 21.60 -7.65 -9.00
N ASP A 285 21.16 -7.47 -10.26
CA ASP A 285 20.47 -6.26 -10.68
C ASP A 285 19.13 -6.11 -9.95
N LEU A 286 18.91 -4.97 -9.28
CA LEU A 286 17.67 -4.67 -8.54
C LEU A 286 16.55 -4.21 -9.48
N ASP A 287 16.20 -5.08 -10.43
CA ASP A 287 15.08 -4.92 -11.34
C ASP A 287 13.77 -5.49 -10.75
N ILE A 288 12.73 -5.59 -11.57
CA ILE A 288 11.44 -6.12 -11.11
C ILE A 288 11.50 -7.62 -10.81
N ALA A 289 12.38 -8.38 -11.48
CA ALA A 289 12.55 -9.79 -11.21
C ALA A 289 13.17 -9.99 -9.82
N ALA A 290 14.16 -9.18 -9.45
CA ALA A 290 14.72 -9.16 -8.10
C ALA A 290 13.66 -8.81 -7.03
N TYR A 291 12.78 -7.85 -7.30
CA TYR A 291 11.65 -7.55 -6.41
C TYR A 291 10.69 -8.73 -6.25
N ARG A 292 10.36 -9.43 -7.34
CA ARG A 292 9.51 -10.62 -7.29
C ARG A 292 10.20 -11.77 -6.55
N GLN A 293 11.50 -11.95 -6.74
CA GLN A 293 12.29 -12.92 -5.99
C GLN A 293 12.32 -12.60 -4.51
N TRP A 294 12.46 -11.32 -4.14
CA TRP A 294 12.38 -10.87 -2.75
C TRP A 294 11.04 -11.22 -2.11
N GLN A 295 9.91 -10.95 -2.79
CA GLN A 295 8.58 -11.36 -2.31
C GLN A 295 8.44 -12.88 -2.19
N HIS A 296 8.97 -13.65 -3.14
CA HIS A 296 8.94 -15.11 -3.12
C HIS A 296 9.73 -15.69 -1.95
N LEU A 297 10.93 -15.18 -1.70
CA LEU A 297 11.80 -15.57 -0.59
C LEU A 297 11.14 -15.34 0.78
N ILE A 298 10.35 -14.28 0.93
CA ILE A 298 9.57 -14.02 2.15
C ILE A 298 8.43 -15.04 2.28
N ARG A 299 7.68 -15.29 1.20
CA ARG A 299 6.60 -16.28 1.18
C ARG A 299 7.08 -17.68 1.53
N ASP A 300 8.20 -18.10 0.96
CA ASP A 300 8.79 -19.41 1.23
C ASP A 300 9.21 -19.58 2.69
N ARG A 301 9.60 -18.49 3.37
CA ARG A 301 9.94 -18.54 4.79
C ARG A 301 8.71 -18.80 5.65
N ALA A 302 7.59 -18.13 5.40
CA ALA A 302 6.38 -18.41 6.18
C ALA A 302 5.69 -19.71 5.82
N ALA A 303 5.75 -20.14 4.56
CA ALA A 303 5.22 -21.44 4.17
C ALA A 303 5.88 -22.61 4.93
N ARG A 304 7.06 -22.38 5.52
CA ARG A 304 7.76 -23.33 6.39
C ARG A 304 7.38 -23.22 7.87
N HIS A 305 6.65 -22.18 8.28
CA HIS A 305 6.29 -21.88 9.67
C HIS A 305 4.79 -22.05 9.97
N VAL A 306 3.94 -22.09 8.93
CA VAL A 306 2.48 -22.32 9.00
C VAL A 306 2.15 -23.73 8.56
#